data_AF-A0A6L4AYK8-F1
#
_entry.id   AF-A0A6L4AYK8-F1
#
_cell.length_a   1.000
_cell.length_b   1.000
_cell.length_c   1.000
_cell.angle_alpha   90.00
_cell.angle_beta   90.00
_cell.angle_gamma   90.00
#
_symmetry.space_group_name_H-M   'P 1'
#
loop_
_entity.id
_entity.type
_entity.pdbx_description
1 polymer ?
#
loop_
_entity_poly.entity_id
_entity_poly.type
_entity_poly.pdbx_seq_one_letter_code
_entity_poly.pdbx_strand_id
1 'polypeptide(L)'
;MFGLACGYADTNDARRLREDPIQKLLLGRDPVAALGLADQSTLSRFENSVGRGDLYRMGSELMDVVIEGNRGRLGSRRVKWITIDLDPTEDATHGQQQLALFNGHYDTWCYLPLLAFVTFDDEPEQHLVAAILRGGRAAASAGALPLLRRLLPRLRVRLRALGCAFVSTVASRVPRCSSSSTRNDSSTSSRSAETPC
;
A
#
# COMPACT_ATOMS: atom_id res chain seq x y z
N MET A 1 10.86 6.19 -18.59
CA MET A 1 11.46 7.27 -17.77
C MET A 1 11.42 8.61 -18.51
N PHE A 2 11.97 8.75 -19.72
CA PHE A 2 11.94 10.02 -20.47
C PHE A 2 10.53 10.56 -20.74
N GLY A 3 9.57 9.72 -21.13
CA GLY A 3 8.17 10.14 -21.29
C GLY A 3 7.57 10.75 -20.01
N LEU A 4 7.79 10.11 -18.86
CA LEU A 4 7.36 10.64 -17.55
C LEU A 4 8.01 11.99 -17.24
N ALA A 5 9.32 12.13 -17.49
CA ALA A 5 10.04 13.39 -17.27
C ALA A 5 9.54 14.53 -18.17
N CYS A 6 9.04 14.22 -19.36
CA CYS A 6 8.41 15.16 -20.27
C CYS A 6 6.92 15.44 -19.96
N GLY A 7 6.36 14.86 -18.90
CA GLY A 7 4.96 15.06 -18.49
C GLY A 7 3.96 14.07 -19.09
N TYR A 8 4.41 13.06 -19.83
CA TYR A 8 3.55 12.05 -20.48
C TYR A 8 3.30 10.85 -19.56
N ALA A 9 2.66 11.08 -18.41
CA ALA A 9 2.47 10.06 -17.38
C ALA A 9 1.32 9.08 -17.67
N ASP A 10 0.31 9.50 -18.42
CA ASP A 10 -0.90 8.71 -18.69
C ASP A 10 -0.78 7.80 -19.92
N THR A 11 0.37 7.82 -20.60
CA THR A 11 0.71 7.03 -21.79
C THR A 11 -0.12 7.34 -23.05
N ASN A 12 -0.99 8.35 -23.05
CA ASN A 12 -1.87 8.66 -24.19
C ASN A 12 -1.07 9.05 -25.46
N ASP A 13 0.06 9.74 -25.26
CA ASP A 13 0.95 10.23 -26.30
C ASP A 13 2.00 9.19 -26.72
N ALA A 14 2.07 8.05 -26.04
CA ALA A 14 3.08 7.01 -26.31
C ALA A 14 2.99 6.48 -27.74
N ARG A 15 1.78 6.47 -28.35
CA ARG A 15 1.60 6.09 -29.76
C ARG A 15 2.26 7.06 -30.73
N ARG A 16 2.29 8.35 -30.41
CA ARG A 16 2.95 9.37 -31.24
C ARG A 16 4.44 9.42 -30.94
N LEU A 17 4.81 9.43 -29.66
CA LEU A 17 6.19 9.56 -29.19
C LEU A 17 7.07 8.36 -29.53
N ARG A 18 6.49 7.17 -29.75
CA ARG A 18 7.29 5.99 -30.13
C ARG A 18 8.06 6.15 -31.44
N GLU A 19 7.60 7.01 -32.35
CA GLU A 19 8.28 7.31 -33.61
C GLU A 19 9.09 8.60 -33.57
N ASP A 20 9.14 9.29 -32.42
CA ASP A 20 9.88 10.53 -32.27
C ASP A 20 11.41 10.28 -32.39
N PRO A 21 12.10 10.93 -33.34
CA PRO A 21 13.54 10.74 -33.55
C PRO A 21 14.40 11.09 -32.33
N ILE A 22 14.01 12.11 -31.55
CA ILE A 22 14.74 12.54 -30.35
C ILE A 22 14.58 11.50 -29.25
N GLN A 23 13.37 10.97 -29.04
CA GLN A 23 13.13 9.90 -28.06
C GLN A 23 13.90 8.61 -28.41
N LYS A 24 13.99 8.26 -29.70
CA LYS A 24 14.82 7.13 -30.16
C LYS A 24 16.30 7.39 -29.88
N LEU A 25 16.80 8.58 -30.22
CA LEU A 25 18.19 8.96 -30.01
C LEU A 25 18.58 8.96 -28.52
N LEU A 26 17.71 9.45 -27.63
CA LEU A 26 17.91 9.44 -26.17
C LEU A 26 18.10 8.02 -25.60
N LEU A 27 17.54 7.01 -26.27
CA LEU A 27 17.68 5.60 -25.92
C LEU A 27 18.78 4.89 -26.70
N GLY A 28 19.63 5.64 -27.40
CA GLY A 28 20.73 5.11 -28.21
C GLY A 28 20.25 4.33 -29.44
N ARG A 29 19.01 4.56 -29.91
CA ARG A 29 18.47 3.94 -31.12
C ARG A 29 18.66 4.85 -32.32
N ASP A 30 18.77 4.24 -33.50
CA ASP A 30 18.78 4.99 -34.76
C ASP A 30 17.48 5.81 -34.90
N PRO A 31 17.56 7.13 -35.12
CA PRO A 31 16.40 8.01 -35.12
C PRO A 31 15.43 7.75 -36.28
N VAL A 32 15.89 7.13 -37.38
CA VAL A 32 15.14 6.96 -38.63
C VAL A 32 14.82 5.50 -38.89
N ALA A 33 15.83 4.62 -38.83
CA ALA A 33 15.75 3.23 -39.23
C ALA A 33 15.36 2.27 -38.08
N ALA A 34 15.50 2.68 -36.81
CA ALA A 34 15.13 1.80 -35.71
C ALA A 34 13.60 1.67 -35.56
N LEU A 35 13.18 0.47 -35.14
CA LEU A 35 11.80 0.20 -34.73
C LEU A 35 11.35 1.18 -33.64
N GLY A 36 10.07 1.52 -33.68
CA GLY A 36 9.41 2.35 -32.68
C GLY A 36 9.65 1.88 -31.25
N LEU A 37 9.58 2.83 -30.31
CA LEU A 37 9.59 2.54 -28.88
C LEU A 37 8.28 1.85 -28.45
N ALA A 38 8.17 1.53 -27.16
CA ALA A 38 6.94 0.99 -26.60
C ALA A 38 5.76 1.95 -26.84
N ASP A 39 4.69 1.42 -27.44
CA ASP A 39 3.43 2.14 -27.60
C ASP A 39 2.59 2.06 -26.31
N GLN A 40 1.44 2.73 -26.32
CA GLN A 40 0.49 2.71 -25.21
C GLN A 40 0.10 1.28 -24.80
N SER A 41 -0.14 0.38 -25.78
CA SER A 41 -0.57 -1.00 -25.48
C SER A 41 0.55 -1.84 -24.83
N THR A 42 1.80 -1.60 -25.23
CA THR A 42 2.99 -2.24 -24.65
C THR A 42 3.22 -1.76 -23.22
N LEU A 43 3.13 -0.44 -22.98
CA LEU A 43 3.29 0.15 -21.65
C LEU A 43 2.18 -0.31 -20.70
N SER A 44 0.92 -0.30 -21.16
CA SER A 44 -0.21 -0.78 -20.37
C SER A 44 -0.07 -2.25 -19.98
N ARG A 45 0.35 -3.13 -20.90
CA ARG A 45 0.63 -4.54 -20.58
C ARG A 45 1.78 -4.68 -19.59
N PHE A 46 2.82 -3.87 -19.72
CA PHE A 46 3.95 -3.87 -18.80
C PHE A 46 3.51 -3.45 -17.38
N GLU A 47 2.78 -2.35 -17.24
CA GLU A 47 2.24 -1.87 -15.95
C GLU A 47 1.33 -2.90 -15.29
N ASN A 48 0.52 -3.60 -16.09
CA ASN A 48 -0.39 -4.65 -15.62
C ASN A 48 0.24 -6.05 -15.53
N SER A 49 1.53 -6.20 -15.88
CA SER A 49 2.21 -7.49 -15.82
C SER A 49 2.57 -7.93 -14.40
N VAL A 50 2.63 -6.97 -13.47
CA VAL A 50 3.00 -7.21 -12.07
C VAL A 50 1.92 -8.01 -11.37
N GLY A 51 2.26 -9.25 -11.01
CA GLY A 51 1.34 -10.17 -10.35
C GLY A 51 1.43 -10.11 -8.82
N ARG A 52 0.50 -10.82 -8.17
CA ARG A 52 0.51 -11.02 -6.71
C ARG A 52 1.81 -11.65 -6.21
N GLY A 53 2.42 -12.53 -7.00
CA GLY A 53 3.70 -13.18 -6.69
C GLY A 53 4.87 -12.21 -6.69
N ASP A 54 4.90 -11.27 -7.65
CA ASP A 54 5.92 -10.21 -7.72
C ASP A 54 5.81 -9.28 -6.51
N LEU A 55 4.60 -8.79 -6.21
CA LEU A 55 4.34 -7.94 -5.04
C LEU A 55 4.74 -8.63 -3.73
N TYR A 56 4.47 -9.94 -3.62
CA TYR A 56 4.90 -10.73 -2.47
C TYR A 56 6.42 -10.80 -2.34
N ARG A 57 7.14 -11.06 -3.45
CA ARG A 57 8.61 -11.08 -3.46
C ARG A 57 9.17 -9.71 -3.10
N MET A 58 8.69 -8.64 -3.73
CA MET A 58 9.10 -7.26 -3.42
C MET A 58 8.90 -6.92 -1.94
N GLY A 59 7.75 -7.27 -1.36
CA GLY A 59 7.48 -7.06 0.06
C GLY A 59 8.40 -7.89 0.97
N SER A 60 8.74 -9.11 0.57
CA SER A 60 9.72 -9.94 1.29
C SER A 60 11.12 -9.32 1.24
N GLU A 61 11.56 -8.84 0.07
CA GLU A 61 12.86 -8.19 -0.09
C GLU A 61 12.94 -6.88 0.71
N LEU A 62 11.90 -6.05 0.69
CA LEU A 62 11.82 -4.84 1.52
C LEU A 62 12.02 -5.16 3.00
N MET A 63 11.27 -6.13 3.50
CA MET A 63 11.39 -6.59 4.89
C MET A 63 12.81 -7.05 5.20
N ASP A 64 13.43 -7.77 4.27
CA ASP A 64 14.75 -8.34 4.44
C ASP A 64 15.84 -7.26 4.48
N VAL A 65 15.79 -6.32 3.55
CA VAL A 65 16.70 -5.17 3.47
C VAL A 65 16.60 -4.30 4.72
N VAL A 66 15.38 -4.02 5.21
CA VAL A 66 15.20 -3.17 6.40
C VAL A 66 15.71 -3.86 7.67
N ILE A 67 15.46 -5.17 7.83
CA ILE A 67 15.98 -5.92 8.97
C ILE A 67 17.52 -5.98 8.91
N GLU A 68 18.09 -6.24 7.74
CA GLU A 68 19.54 -6.34 7.57
C GLU A 68 20.24 -4.99 7.76
N GLY A 69 19.68 -3.92 7.21
CA GLY A 69 20.18 -2.56 7.43
C GLY A 69 20.20 -2.20 8.92
N ASN A 70 19.14 -2.55 9.66
CA ASN A 70 19.10 -2.34 11.10
C ASN A 70 20.07 -3.24 11.87
N ARG A 71 20.27 -4.49 11.44
CA ARG A 71 21.30 -5.36 12.01
C ARG A 71 22.69 -4.72 11.91
N GLY A 72 23.03 -4.18 10.74
CA GLY A 72 24.27 -3.45 10.51
C GLY A 72 24.38 -2.19 11.37
N ARG A 73 23.31 -1.38 11.42
CA ARG A 73 23.23 -0.15 12.23
C ARG A 73 23.42 -0.41 13.72
N LEU A 74 22.78 -1.47 14.24
CA LEU A 74 22.84 -1.85 15.65
C LEU A 74 24.18 -2.51 16.01
N GLY A 75 24.89 -3.08 15.03
CA GLY A 75 26.21 -3.67 15.22
C GLY A 75 26.19 -4.79 16.27
N SER A 76 26.96 -4.62 17.36
CA SER A 76 27.00 -5.54 18.50
C SER A 76 26.16 -5.05 19.70
N ARG A 77 25.37 -3.99 19.53
CA ARG A 77 24.54 -3.43 20.60
C ARG A 77 23.50 -4.46 21.00
N ARG A 78 23.43 -4.76 22.30
CA ARG A 78 22.36 -5.60 22.83
C ARG A 78 21.01 -4.88 22.69
N VAL A 79 20.05 -5.56 22.09
CA VAL A 79 18.64 -5.13 22.02
C VAL A 79 17.90 -5.84 23.15
N LYS A 80 17.12 -5.12 23.94
CA LYS A 80 16.32 -5.70 25.04
C LYS A 80 14.97 -6.15 24.52
N TRP A 81 14.28 -5.30 23.75
CA TRP A 81 13.01 -5.63 23.11
C TRP A 81 12.86 -5.00 21.72
N ILE A 82 12.01 -5.64 20.90
CA ILE A 82 11.55 -5.10 19.63
C ILE A 82 10.04 -4.87 19.73
N THR A 83 9.60 -3.69 19.37
CA THR A 83 8.17 -3.36 19.24
C THR A 83 7.77 -3.48 17.77
N ILE A 84 6.70 -4.22 17.50
CA ILE A 84 6.08 -4.31 16.17
C ILE A 84 4.77 -3.55 16.21
N ASP A 85 4.69 -2.44 15.49
CA ASP A 85 3.48 -1.63 15.38
C ASP A 85 2.77 -1.97 14.07
N LEU A 86 1.50 -2.37 14.16
CA LEU A 86 0.66 -2.71 13.01
C LEU A 86 -0.52 -1.75 12.93
N ASP A 87 -0.44 -0.84 11.96
CA ASP A 87 -1.40 0.26 11.86
C ASP A 87 -2.12 0.27 10.51
N PRO A 88 -3.47 0.20 10.48
CA PRO A 88 -4.24 0.69 9.35
C PRO A 88 -4.01 2.20 9.19
N THR A 89 -3.55 2.60 8.00
CA THR A 89 -3.46 4.01 7.63
C THR A 89 -4.55 4.32 6.60
N GLU A 90 -5.14 5.51 6.67
CA GLU A 90 -6.07 5.99 5.66
C GLU A 90 -5.29 6.56 4.47
N ASP A 91 -5.75 6.26 3.26
CA ASP A 91 -5.18 6.78 2.02
C ASP A 91 -6.30 7.16 1.05
N ALA A 92 -6.61 8.45 0.98
CA ALA A 92 -7.72 8.99 0.21
C ALA A 92 -7.56 8.70 -1.30
N THR A 93 -8.62 8.17 -1.89
CA THR A 93 -8.66 7.80 -3.30
C THR A 93 -9.26 8.90 -4.17
N HIS A 94 -8.89 8.92 -5.45
CA HIS A 94 -9.34 9.91 -6.41
C HIS A 94 -9.93 9.22 -7.64
N GLY A 95 -11.07 9.71 -8.13
CA GLY A 95 -11.73 9.15 -9.30
C GLY A 95 -12.27 7.73 -9.05
N GLN A 96 -12.12 6.85 -10.05
CA GLN A 96 -12.68 5.50 -10.05
C GLN A 96 -11.59 4.43 -9.91
N GLN A 97 -10.75 4.56 -8.88
CA GLN A 97 -9.69 3.59 -8.60
C GLN A 97 -10.29 2.25 -8.11
N GLN A 98 -9.68 1.14 -8.53
CA GLN A 98 -10.14 -0.19 -8.09
C GLN A 98 -9.95 -0.36 -6.58
N LEU A 99 -10.92 -0.95 -5.89
CA LEU A 99 -10.92 -1.15 -4.43
C LEU A 99 -10.99 0.13 -3.58
N ALA A 100 -11.16 1.31 -4.22
CA ALA A 100 -11.60 2.52 -3.56
C ALA A 100 -13.03 2.32 -3.06
N LEU A 101 -13.18 2.09 -1.76
CA LEU A 101 -14.48 1.82 -1.15
C LEU A 101 -14.71 2.84 -0.04
N PHE A 102 -15.94 3.32 0.07
CA PHE A 102 -16.32 4.23 1.14
C PHE A 102 -16.09 3.60 2.52
N ASN A 103 -15.41 4.34 3.39
CA ASN A 103 -15.17 3.97 4.77
C ASN A 103 -15.88 4.95 5.72
N GLY A 104 -16.82 4.44 6.52
CA GLY A 104 -17.60 5.28 7.43
C GLY A 104 -16.86 5.80 8.67
N HIS A 105 -15.70 5.24 9.01
CA HIS A 105 -14.88 5.77 10.11
C HIS A 105 -14.10 7.03 9.69
N TYR A 106 -13.57 7.02 8.46
CA TYR A 106 -12.84 8.15 7.88
C TYR A 106 -13.71 9.10 7.04
N ASP A 107 -15.00 8.75 6.85
CA ASP A 107 -15.98 9.48 6.04
C ASP A 107 -15.47 9.83 4.63
N THR A 108 -14.74 8.89 4.02
CA THR A 108 -14.11 9.10 2.72
C THR A 108 -14.00 7.82 1.89
N TRP A 109 -13.78 7.98 0.59
CA TRP A 109 -13.36 6.90 -0.30
C TRP A 109 -11.86 6.74 -0.16
N CYS A 110 -11.43 5.62 0.42
CA CYS A 110 -10.02 5.41 0.70
C CYS A 110 -9.58 3.97 0.48
N TYR A 111 -8.27 3.78 0.50
CA TYR A 111 -7.66 2.53 0.89
C TYR A 111 -7.39 2.53 2.38
N LEU A 112 -7.18 1.33 2.92
CA LEU A 112 -6.69 1.13 4.28
C LEU A 112 -5.38 0.34 4.30
N PRO A 113 -4.25 0.85 3.78
CA PRO A 113 -2.97 0.15 3.89
C PRO A 113 -2.71 -0.35 5.31
N LEU A 114 -2.22 -1.59 5.45
CA LEU A 114 -1.61 -2.07 6.69
C LEU A 114 -0.12 -1.78 6.63
N LEU A 115 0.32 -0.84 7.47
CA LEU A 115 1.73 -0.54 7.66
C LEU A 115 2.25 -1.31 8.87
N ALA A 116 3.46 -1.86 8.75
CA ALA A 116 4.14 -2.54 9.83
C ALA A 116 5.49 -1.91 10.09
N PHE A 117 5.70 -1.47 11.32
CA PHE A 117 6.94 -0.86 11.77
C PHE A 117 7.63 -1.75 12.80
N VAL A 118 8.96 -1.65 12.85
CA VAL A 118 9.76 -2.18 13.95
C VAL A 118 10.52 -1.06 14.63
N THR A 119 10.52 -1.09 15.95
CA THR A 119 11.23 -0.14 16.82
C THR A 119 12.10 -0.93 17.78
N PHE A 120 13.33 -0.46 18.01
CA PHE A 120 14.31 -1.15 18.85
C PHE A 120 14.46 -0.40 20.18
N ASP A 121 14.18 -1.09 21.29
CA ASP A 121 14.21 -0.52 22.64
C ASP A 121 13.35 0.77 22.75
N ASP A 122 13.97 1.89 23.11
CA ASP A 122 13.35 3.21 23.26
C ASP A 122 13.80 4.18 22.15
N GLU A 123 14.28 3.66 21.01
CA GLU A 123 14.66 4.51 19.88
C GLU A 123 13.43 5.27 19.35
N PRO A 124 13.55 6.56 19.03
CA PRO A 124 12.43 7.34 18.50
C PRO A 124 12.09 6.97 17.05
N GLU A 125 13.00 6.31 16.35
CA GLU A 125 12.86 5.97 14.95
C GLU A 125 12.10 4.66 14.77
N GLN A 126 11.07 4.69 13.92
CA GLN A 126 10.32 3.52 13.50
C GLN A 126 10.75 3.11 12.09
N HIS A 127 11.02 1.82 11.89
CA HIS A 127 11.46 1.31 10.60
C HIS A 127 10.34 0.53 9.91
N LEU A 128 9.88 1.01 8.75
CA LEU A 128 8.84 0.37 7.95
C LEU A 128 9.35 -0.96 7.37
N VAL A 129 8.78 -2.08 7.78
CA VAL A 129 9.17 -3.43 7.31
C VAL A 129 8.17 -4.04 6.34
N ALA A 130 6.93 -3.55 6.29
CA ALA A 130 5.95 -3.95 5.29
C ALA A 130 4.87 -2.89 5.09
N ALA A 131 4.36 -2.81 3.87
CA ALA A 131 3.16 -2.07 3.51
C ALA A 131 2.26 -2.96 2.66
N ILE A 132 1.02 -3.20 3.09
CA ILE A 132 0.06 -4.04 2.38
C ILE A 132 -1.16 -3.21 2.05
N LEU A 133 -1.38 -2.92 0.76
CA LEU A 133 -2.57 -2.23 0.29
C LEU A 133 -3.83 -3.08 0.55
N ARG A 134 -4.87 -2.47 1.11
CA ARG A 134 -6.18 -3.09 1.34
C ARG A 134 -7.27 -2.13 0.90
N GLY A 135 -8.39 -2.66 0.41
CA GLY A 135 -9.55 -1.84 0.06
C GLY A 135 -10.13 -1.12 1.27
N GLY A 136 -10.87 -0.04 1.02
CA GLY A 136 -11.40 0.88 2.06
C GLY A 136 -12.30 0.25 3.13
N ARG A 137 -12.81 -0.96 2.90
CA ARG A 137 -13.67 -1.70 3.85
C ARG A 137 -12.96 -2.84 4.59
N ALA A 138 -11.64 -2.91 4.50
CA ALA A 138 -10.86 -3.93 5.18
C ALA A 138 -11.01 -3.83 6.71
N ALA A 139 -11.18 -4.97 7.37
CA ALA A 139 -11.14 -5.02 8.83
C ALA A 139 -9.75 -4.61 9.33
N ALA A 140 -9.68 -3.94 10.49
CA ALA A 140 -8.43 -3.43 11.05
C ALA A 140 -7.30 -4.49 11.12
N SER A 141 -7.63 -5.70 11.56
CA SER A 141 -6.69 -6.82 11.70
C SER A 141 -6.46 -7.64 10.41
N ALA A 142 -7.14 -7.30 9.30
CA ALA A 142 -7.01 -8.05 8.06
C ALA A 142 -5.57 -7.95 7.54
N GLY A 143 -4.91 -9.10 7.39
CA GLY A 143 -3.50 -9.19 6.96
C GLY A 143 -2.47 -9.22 8.08
N ALA A 144 -2.83 -8.88 9.33
CA ALA A 144 -1.89 -8.80 10.45
C ALA A 144 -1.25 -10.16 10.80
N LEU A 145 -2.06 -11.21 10.98
CA LEU A 145 -1.55 -12.53 11.38
C LEU A 145 -0.63 -13.17 10.31
N PRO A 146 -0.99 -13.19 9.01
CA PRO A 146 -0.07 -13.65 7.95
C PRO A 146 1.23 -12.86 7.90
N LEU A 147 1.19 -11.55 8.16
CA LEU A 147 2.37 -10.70 8.19
C LEU A 147 3.28 -11.04 9.38
N LEU A 148 2.73 -11.14 10.59
CA LEU A 148 3.48 -11.52 11.79
C LEU A 148 4.12 -12.90 11.68
N ARG A 149 3.41 -13.87 11.09
CA ARG A 149 3.95 -15.23 10.83
C ARG A 149 5.20 -15.20 9.93
N ARG A 150 5.35 -14.19 9.09
CA ARG A 150 6.51 -14.01 8.20
C ARG A 150 7.60 -13.16 8.85
N LEU A 151 7.21 -12.13 9.58
CA LEU A 151 8.13 -11.17 10.20
C LEU A 151 8.85 -11.76 11.41
N LEU A 152 8.13 -12.41 12.33
CA LEU A 152 8.69 -12.90 13.59
C LEU A 152 9.86 -13.88 13.39
N PRO A 153 9.80 -14.88 12.48
CA PRO A 153 10.94 -15.76 12.23
C PRO A 153 12.17 -15.02 11.69
N ARG A 154 11.98 -14.04 10.79
CA ARG A 154 13.08 -13.24 10.23
C ARG A 154 13.78 -12.41 11.29
N LEU A 155 13.02 -11.73 12.15
CA LEU A 155 13.56 -10.97 13.28
C LEU A 155 14.35 -11.88 14.22
N ARG A 156 13.77 -13.03 14.61
CA ARG A 156 14.43 -13.98 15.51
C ARG A 156 15.73 -14.54 14.95
N VAL A 157 15.78 -14.86 13.66
CA VAL A 157 16.98 -15.43 13.03
C VAL A 157 18.04 -14.35 12.82
N ARG A 158 17.69 -13.23 12.19
CA ARG A 158 18.68 -12.23 11.78
C ARG A 158 19.20 -11.38 12.94
N LEU A 159 18.38 -11.16 13.96
CA LEU A 159 18.76 -10.34 15.12
C LEU A 159 19.14 -11.18 16.34
N ARG A 160 19.30 -12.51 16.16
CA ARG A 160 19.67 -13.44 17.25
C ARG A 160 20.92 -13.00 18.00
N ALA A 161 21.94 -12.54 17.27
CA ALA A 161 23.22 -12.13 17.83
C ALA A 161 23.11 -10.90 18.75
N LEU A 162 22.03 -10.12 18.63
CA LEU A 162 21.80 -8.91 19.43
C LEU A 162 21.20 -9.22 20.82
N GLY A 163 20.95 -10.50 21.15
CA GLY A 163 20.47 -10.89 22.48
C GLY A 163 19.06 -10.42 22.81
N CYS A 164 18.22 -10.18 21.79
CA CYS A 164 16.85 -9.71 21.95
C CYS A 164 16.00 -10.72 22.75
N ALA A 165 15.49 -10.28 23.90
CA ALA A 165 14.79 -11.13 24.85
C ALA A 165 13.26 -11.10 24.65
N PHE A 166 12.73 -10.02 24.08
CA PHE A 166 11.29 -9.81 23.97
C PHE A 166 10.87 -9.22 22.62
N VAL A 167 9.75 -9.66 22.08
CA VAL A 167 9.09 -9.04 20.92
C VAL A 167 7.67 -8.71 21.32
N SER A 168 7.33 -7.43 21.35
CA SER A 168 5.98 -6.93 21.60
C SER A 168 5.27 -6.67 20.29
N THR A 169 3.94 -6.78 20.28
CA THR A 169 3.11 -6.36 19.15
C THR A 169 2.06 -5.40 19.64
N VAL A 170 2.04 -4.19 19.08
CA VAL A 170 0.99 -3.20 19.28
C VAL A 170 0.19 -3.14 17.99
N ALA A 171 -1.13 -3.18 18.11
CA ALA A 171 -2.03 -2.96 16.98
C ALA A 171 -2.97 -1.83 17.35
N SER A 172 -2.99 -0.76 16.57
CA SER A 172 -4.00 0.27 16.76
C SER A 172 -5.38 -0.28 16.43
N ARG A 173 -6.31 -0.11 17.38
CA ARG A 173 -7.67 -0.58 17.25
C ARG A 173 -8.48 0.47 16.50
N VAL A 174 -8.74 0.27 15.21
CA VAL A 174 -9.78 1.05 14.51
C VAL A 174 -11.14 0.57 15.01
N PRO A 175 -12.01 1.47 15.51
CA PRO A 175 -13.36 1.12 15.94
C PRO A 175 -14.10 0.37 14.83
N ARG A 176 -14.80 -0.72 15.15
CA ARG A 176 -15.68 -1.37 14.17
C ARG A 176 -16.81 -0.39 13.87
N CYS A 177 -16.94 0.01 12.61
CA CYS A 177 -18.10 0.73 12.14
C CYS A 177 -19.31 -0.21 12.26
N SER A 178 -20.13 -0.05 13.29
CA SER A 178 -21.42 -0.74 13.38
C SER A 178 -22.33 -0.14 12.33
N SER A 179 -22.61 -0.86 11.26
CA SER A 179 -23.70 -0.50 10.35
C SER A 179 -25.01 -0.69 11.10
N SER A 180 -25.47 0.33 11.82
CA SER A 180 -26.85 0.42 12.26
C SER A 180 -27.70 0.71 11.02
N SER A 181 -28.16 -0.35 10.34
CA SER A 181 -29.28 -0.21 9.43
C SER A 181 -30.51 0.09 10.29
N THR A 182 -30.87 1.36 10.41
CA THR A 182 -32.22 1.73 10.85
C THR A 182 -33.18 1.26 9.75
N ARG A 183 -33.84 0.13 9.98
CA ARG A 183 -35.08 -0.20 9.28
C ARG A 183 -36.09 0.86 9.69
N ASN A 184 -36.47 1.72 8.76
CA ASN A 184 -37.66 2.55 8.93
C ASN A 184 -38.87 1.64 8.83
N ASP A 185 -39.43 1.23 9.97
CA ASP A 185 -40.79 0.71 10.04
C ASP A 185 -41.74 1.91 9.93
N SER A 186 -42.23 2.15 8.72
CA SER A 186 -43.31 3.10 8.47
C SER A 186 -44.62 2.50 8.96
N SER A 187 -45.01 2.83 10.19
CA SER A 187 -46.37 2.61 10.69
C SER A 187 -47.33 3.58 10.01
N THR A 188 -48.24 3.02 9.24
CA THR A 188 -49.38 3.70 8.63
C THR A 188 -50.31 4.24 9.73
N SER A 189 -50.57 5.54 9.75
CA SER A 189 -51.79 6.06 10.39
C SER A 189 -52.33 7.26 9.61
N SER A 190 -53.52 7.04 9.07
CA SER A 190 -54.44 7.97 8.42
C SER A 190 -54.61 9.32 9.11
N ARG A 191 -54.71 10.40 8.32
CA ARG A 191 -55.85 11.35 8.38
C ARG A 191 -55.81 12.38 7.24
N SER A 192 -56.92 12.35 6.50
CA SER A 192 -57.69 13.38 5.81
C SER A 192 -57.06 14.72 5.37
N ALA A 193 -57.26 14.95 4.07
CA ALA A 193 -57.37 16.19 3.31
C ALA A 193 -57.67 17.49 4.08
N GLU A 194 -57.01 18.57 3.65
CA GLU A 194 -57.64 19.83 3.22
C GLU A 194 -56.60 20.74 2.52
N THR A 195 -56.99 21.32 1.38
CA THR A 195 -56.27 22.34 0.59
C THR A 195 -56.96 23.68 0.85
N PRO A 196 -56.25 24.83 0.85
CA PRO A 196 -56.45 25.76 -0.29
C PRO A 196 -55.29 26.71 -0.64
N CYS A 197 -55.33 27.13 -1.92
CA CYS A 197 -54.73 28.27 -2.64
C CYS A 197 -53.19 28.44 -2.66
#